data_AF-A0A7W0P200-F1
#
_entry.id   AF-A0A7W0P200-F1
#
_cell.length_a   1.000
_cell.length_b   1.000
_cell.length_c   1.000
_cell.angle_alpha   90.00
_cell.angle_beta   90.00
_cell.angle_gamma   90.00
#
_symmetry.space_group_name_H-M   'P 1'
#
loop_
_entity.id
_entity.type
_entity.pdbx_description
1 polymer ?
#
loop_
_entity_poly.entity_id
_entity_poly.type
_entity_poly.pdbx_seq_one_letter_code
_entity_poly.pdbx_strand_id
1 'polypeptide(L)'
;MDVSSAVPDLPVEDVMSMLAGLPEPGDYSVHVKPLRYRDRPHLAAWTDFEDRSITLQLPEPFLPFGEIVPYGAKRRTSGKGTRPRFIWLTEGITFRTPEEVLRFSYCHEWMHWWLREVRGTASAAETACDRFALNNYGRQLVTEEDAVSALRRR
;
A
#
# COMPACT_ATOMS: atom_id res chain seq x y z
N MET A 1 -8.26 15.28 -4.06
CA MET A 1 -8.35 14.26 -2.98
C MET A 1 -8.89 14.91 -1.71
N ASP A 2 -9.90 14.32 -1.06
CA ASP A 2 -10.39 14.74 0.26
C ASP A 2 -9.55 14.07 1.36
N VAL A 3 -8.93 14.85 2.25
CA VAL A 3 -7.93 14.36 3.21
C VAL A 3 -8.18 14.93 4.60
N SER A 4 -8.01 14.09 5.62
CA SER A 4 -8.02 14.49 7.03
C SER A 4 -6.92 13.80 7.81
N SER A 5 -6.45 14.44 8.89
CA SER A 5 -5.42 13.91 9.77
C SER A 5 -5.87 14.02 11.23
N ALA A 6 -5.68 12.93 11.98
CA ALA A 6 -5.84 12.87 13.44
C ALA A 6 -4.49 12.67 14.16
N VAL A 7 -3.37 12.78 13.44
CA VAL A 7 -2.02 12.70 14.02
C VAL A 7 -1.65 14.09 14.56
N PRO A 8 -1.33 14.24 15.86
CA PRO A 8 -1.18 15.55 16.50
C PRO A 8 -0.20 16.51 15.82
N ASP A 9 0.95 15.99 15.37
CA ASP A 9 2.04 16.80 14.81
C ASP A 9 2.14 16.67 13.28
N LEU A 10 1.06 16.27 12.61
CA LEU A 10 1.02 16.11 11.16
C LEU A 10 -0.25 16.76 10.57
N PRO A 11 -0.18 18.04 10.17
CA PRO A 11 -1.32 18.76 9.64
C PRO A 11 -1.70 18.28 8.24
N VAL A 12 -2.91 18.60 7.79
CA VAL A 12 -3.49 18.07 6.55
C VAL A 12 -2.72 18.53 5.32
N GLU A 13 -2.21 19.76 5.31
CA GLU A 13 -1.37 20.29 4.23
C GLU A 13 -0.09 19.46 4.01
N ASP A 14 0.52 19.00 5.10
CA ASP A 14 1.72 18.16 5.03
C ASP A 14 1.37 16.78 4.49
N VAL A 15 0.24 16.19 4.92
CA VAL A 15 -0.26 14.93 4.35
C VAL A 15 -0.52 15.08 2.84
N MET A 16 -1.19 16.14 2.42
CA MET A 16 -1.47 16.39 1.01
C MET A 16 -0.17 16.55 0.21
N SER A 17 0.84 17.22 0.77
CA SER A 17 2.17 17.35 0.18
C SER A 17 2.89 15.99 0.08
N MET A 18 2.84 15.19 1.16
CA MET A 18 3.41 13.83 1.21
C MET A 18 2.74 12.87 0.23
N LEU A 19 1.45 13.03 -0.08
CA LEU A 19 0.72 12.19 -1.04
C LEU A 19 0.68 12.79 -2.46
N ALA A 20 1.29 13.96 -2.67
CA ALA A 20 1.27 14.62 -3.96
C ALA A 20 1.85 13.72 -5.07
N GLY A 21 1.22 13.77 -6.24
CA GLY A 21 1.60 12.98 -7.41
C GLY A 21 1.16 11.51 -7.37
N LEU A 22 0.47 11.07 -6.32
CA LEU A 22 -0.23 9.78 -6.30
C LEU A 22 -1.62 9.92 -6.95
N PRO A 23 -2.15 8.86 -7.56
CA PRO A 23 -3.46 8.90 -8.22
C PRO A 23 -4.59 9.11 -7.19
N GLU A 24 -5.63 9.83 -7.56
CA GLU A 24 -6.78 10.08 -6.67
C GLU A 24 -7.72 8.86 -6.59
N PRO A 25 -8.39 8.60 -5.46
CA PRO A 25 -9.29 7.46 -5.29
C PRO A 25 -10.74 7.85 -5.64
N GLY A 26 -10.93 8.68 -6.67
CA GLY A 26 -12.23 9.23 -7.03
C GLY A 26 -12.84 10.06 -5.91
N ASP A 27 -14.02 9.67 -5.45
CA ASP A 27 -14.79 10.31 -4.38
C ASP A 27 -14.56 9.71 -2.98
N TYR A 28 -13.55 8.84 -2.83
CA TYR A 28 -13.18 8.32 -1.52
C TYR A 28 -12.39 9.37 -0.73
N SER A 29 -12.66 9.45 0.57
CA SER A 29 -11.90 10.26 1.51
C SER A 29 -10.67 9.51 2.01
N VAL A 30 -9.62 10.24 2.38
CA VAL A 30 -8.39 9.68 2.96
C VAL A 30 -8.24 10.17 4.40
N HIS A 31 -8.15 9.22 5.33
CA HIS A 31 -7.99 9.50 6.76
C HIS A 31 -6.63 9.03 7.25
N VAL A 32 -5.81 9.94 7.77
CA VAL A 32 -4.55 9.61 8.43
C VAL A 32 -4.77 9.56 9.94
N LYS A 33 -4.47 8.41 10.56
CA LYS A 33 -4.67 8.17 12.00
C LYS A 33 -3.38 7.71 12.66
N PRO A 34 -3.17 7.97 13.96
CA PRO A 34 -2.03 7.42 14.67
C PRO A 34 -2.19 5.92 14.90
N LEU A 35 -1.11 5.16 14.69
CA LEU A 35 -0.97 3.75 15.05
C LEU A 35 -0.14 3.66 16.33
N ARG A 36 -0.79 3.37 17.44
CA ARG A 36 -0.10 2.99 18.67
C ARG A 36 0.28 1.52 18.59
N TYR A 37 1.56 1.21 18.75
CA TYR A 37 2.07 -0.15 18.70
C TYR A 37 2.71 -0.55 20.04
N ARG A 38 2.65 -1.84 20.36
CA ARG A 38 3.21 -2.40 21.60
C ARG A 38 4.65 -2.88 21.43
N ASP A 39 4.90 -3.64 20.36
CA ASP A 39 6.17 -4.34 20.18
C ASP A 39 7.10 -3.62 19.19
N ARG A 40 6.59 -3.33 17.98
CA ARG A 40 7.33 -2.62 16.94
C ARG A 40 6.41 -1.82 16.02
N PRO A 41 6.91 -0.74 15.40
CA PRO A 41 6.23 -0.09 14.28
C PRO A 41 5.96 -1.12 13.16
N HIS A 42 4.83 -0.94 12.49
CA HIS A 42 4.40 -1.76 11.36
C HIS A 42 3.42 -0.96 10.48
N LEU A 43 3.16 -1.47 9.29
CA LEU A 43 2.14 -0.90 8.40
C LEU A 43 0.74 -1.33 8.86
N ALA A 44 -0.21 -0.40 8.84
CA ALA A 44 -1.62 -0.69 9.05
C ALA A 44 -2.46 0.31 8.23
N ALA A 45 -3.20 -0.19 7.26
CA ALA A 45 -4.11 0.58 6.43
C ALA A 45 -5.23 -0.33 5.94
N TRP A 46 -6.33 0.29 5.49
CA TRP A 46 -7.44 -0.43 4.87
C TRP A 46 -8.31 0.51 4.05
N THR A 47 -8.99 -0.07 3.07
CA THR A 47 -10.04 0.57 2.28
C THR A 47 -11.40 0.11 2.76
N ASP A 48 -12.23 1.06 3.19
CA ASP A 48 -13.65 0.83 3.46
C ASP A 48 -14.49 1.23 2.24
N PHE A 49 -15.08 0.23 1.59
CA PHE A 49 -15.88 0.42 0.38
C PHE A 49 -17.32 0.85 0.68
N GLU A 50 -17.81 0.63 1.89
CA GLU A 50 -19.15 1.06 2.31
C GLU A 50 -19.11 2.54 2.69
N ASP A 51 -18.14 2.92 3.52
CA ASP A 51 -17.92 4.30 3.97
C ASP A 51 -17.20 5.17 2.93
N ARG A 52 -16.74 4.57 1.82
CA ARG A 52 -15.96 5.21 0.76
C ARG A 52 -14.75 5.96 1.32
N SER A 53 -13.90 5.24 2.05
CA SER A 53 -12.71 5.82 2.65
C SER A 53 -11.48 4.92 2.57
N ILE A 54 -10.31 5.54 2.58
CA ILE A 54 -9.02 4.89 2.77
C ILE A 54 -8.46 5.39 4.10
N THR A 55 -8.25 4.49 5.04
CA THR A 55 -7.58 4.82 6.31
C THR A 55 -6.12 4.39 6.25
N LEU A 56 -5.21 5.34 6.47
CA LEU A 56 -3.78 5.12 6.61
C LEU A 56 -3.41 5.33 8.08
N GLN A 57 -2.71 4.38 8.69
CA GLN A 57 -2.19 4.59 10.03
C GLN A 57 -0.68 4.83 10.03
N LEU A 58 -0.26 5.83 10.82
CA LEU A 58 1.14 6.21 10.98
C LEU A 58 1.64 5.81 12.38
N PRO A 59 2.71 5.01 12.50
CA PRO A 59 3.26 4.63 13.81
C PRO A 59 3.59 5.83 14.70
N GLU A 60 3.12 5.78 15.95
CA GLU A 60 3.37 6.82 16.95
C GLU A 60 3.89 6.20 18.28
N PRO A 61 5.09 6.60 18.77
CA PRO A 61 6.03 7.52 18.12
C PRO A 61 6.63 6.91 16.85
N PHE A 62 6.98 7.76 15.87
CA PHE A 62 7.62 7.28 14.66
C PHE A 62 9.07 6.89 14.94
N LEU A 63 9.42 5.65 14.61
CA LEU A 63 10.78 5.13 14.60
C LEU A 63 11.00 4.41 13.28
N PRO A 64 12.16 4.56 12.60
CA PRO A 64 12.45 3.82 11.39
C PRO A 64 12.32 2.30 11.60
N PHE A 65 11.68 1.62 10.66
CA PHE A 65 11.39 0.19 10.76
C PHE A 65 11.44 -0.50 9.40
N GLY A 66 11.65 -1.81 9.42
CA GLY A 66 11.66 -2.64 8.22
C GLY A 66 10.41 -3.50 8.09
N GLU A 67 10.00 -3.75 6.86
CA GLU A 67 8.95 -4.70 6.51
C GLU A 67 9.43 -5.66 5.42
N ILE A 68 8.90 -6.88 5.43
CA ILE A 68 9.12 -7.89 4.39
C ILE A 68 7.85 -7.96 3.55
N VAL A 69 7.92 -7.46 2.32
CA VAL A 69 6.75 -7.31 1.46
C VAL A 69 6.75 -8.39 0.36
N PRO A 70 5.71 -9.22 0.27
CA PRO A 70 5.59 -10.25 -0.76
C PRO A 70 5.11 -9.66 -2.09
N TYR A 71 6.02 -9.53 -3.07
CA TYR A 71 5.67 -8.99 -4.39
C TYR A 71 5.39 -10.06 -5.45
N GLY A 72 5.57 -11.35 -5.15
CA GLY A 72 5.38 -12.40 -6.14
C GLY A 72 5.36 -13.80 -5.56
N ALA A 73 5.03 -14.77 -6.41
CA ALA A 73 5.18 -16.19 -6.07
C ALA A 73 5.63 -16.95 -7.32
N LYS A 74 6.73 -17.69 -7.20
CA LYS A 74 7.24 -18.56 -8.25
C LYS A 74 6.83 -20.00 -7.98
N ARG A 75 6.23 -20.65 -8.97
CA ARG A 75 5.97 -22.09 -8.91
C ARG A 75 7.31 -22.82 -9.03
N ARG A 76 7.65 -23.62 -8.02
CA ARG A 76 8.77 -24.56 -8.07
C ARG A 76 8.28 -25.86 -8.68
N THR A 77 8.76 -26.15 -9.88
CA THR A 77 8.52 -27.43 -10.55
C THR A 77 9.02 -28.54 -9.62
N SER A 78 8.12 -29.43 -9.24
CA SER A 78 8.44 -30.64 -8.49
C SER A 78 8.28 -31.81 -9.46
N GLY A 79 9.05 -32.89 -9.28
CA GLY A 79 9.04 -34.05 -10.18
C GLY A 79 7.64 -34.64 -10.40
N LYS A 80 7.52 -35.49 -11.43
CA LYS A 80 6.24 -36.11 -11.84
C LYS A 80 5.54 -36.72 -10.62
N GLY A 81 4.33 -36.24 -10.31
CA GLY A 81 3.50 -36.74 -9.20
C GLY A 81 3.58 -35.98 -7.86
N THR A 82 4.43 -34.94 -7.73
CA THR A 82 4.43 -34.11 -6.50
C THR A 82 3.52 -32.90 -6.62
N ARG A 83 2.84 -32.52 -5.53
CA ARG A 83 2.03 -31.28 -5.48
C ARG A 83 2.90 -30.05 -5.80
N PRO A 84 2.37 -29.05 -6.53
CA PRO A 84 3.10 -27.83 -6.82
C PRO A 84 3.43 -27.10 -5.51
N ARG A 85 4.70 -26.69 -5.37
CA ARG A 85 5.15 -25.79 -4.29
C ARG A 85 5.34 -24.39 -4.83
N PHE A 86 4.98 -23.41 -4.03
CA PHE A 86 5.20 -22.00 -4.32
C PHE A 86 6.32 -21.47 -3.44
N ILE A 87 7.18 -20.66 -4.03
CA ILE A 87 8.19 -19.88 -3.32
C ILE A 87 7.75 -18.43 -3.42
N TRP A 88 7.50 -17.81 -2.27
CA TRP A 88 7.20 -16.38 -2.21
C TRP A 88 8.43 -15.59 -2.59
N LEU A 89 8.24 -14.58 -3.43
CA LEU A 89 9.22 -13.57 -3.75
C LEU A 89 8.94 -12.36 -2.85
N THR A 90 9.90 -12.00 -2.03
CA THR A 90 9.76 -10.95 -1.02
C THR A 90 10.87 -9.93 -1.17
N GLU A 91 10.58 -8.69 -0.80
CA GLU A 91 11.54 -7.61 -0.71
C GLU A 91 11.54 -7.01 0.69
N GLY A 92 12.73 -6.80 1.26
CA GLY A 92 12.89 -6.12 2.54
C GLY A 92 13.04 -4.62 2.30
N ILE A 93 12.12 -3.82 2.81
CA ILE A 93 12.18 -2.36 2.74
C ILE A 93 12.36 -1.76 4.13
N THR A 94 12.90 -0.55 4.20
CA THR A 94 13.04 0.20 5.44
C THR A 94 12.40 1.57 5.26
N PHE A 95 11.37 1.83 6.08
CA PHE A 95 10.73 3.12 6.22
C PHE A 95 11.56 3.97 7.20
N ARG A 96 12.05 5.10 6.72
CA ARG A 96 12.86 6.09 7.41
C ARG A 96 12.08 7.35 7.72
N THR A 97 11.02 7.63 6.97
CA THR A 97 10.17 8.81 7.16
C THR A 97 8.68 8.46 7.24
N PRO A 98 7.87 9.31 7.89
CA PRO A 98 6.40 9.19 7.84
C PRO A 98 5.84 9.20 6.42
N GLU A 99 6.43 10.02 5.54
CA GLU A 99 6.03 10.11 4.13
C GLU A 99 6.14 8.75 3.44
N GLU A 100 7.24 8.02 3.61
CA GLU A 100 7.40 6.70 2.98
C GLU A 100 6.32 5.71 3.46
N VAL A 101 5.93 5.76 4.75
CA VAL A 101 4.85 4.93 5.30
C VAL A 101 3.50 5.30 4.68
N LEU A 102 3.18 6.59 4.63
CA LEU A 102 1.91 7.07 4.09
C LEU A 102 1.81 6.77 2.60
N ARG A 103 2.85 7.06 1.81
CA ARG A 103 2.86 6.79 0.37
C ARG A 103 2.78 5.29 0.08
N PHE A 104 3.48 4.45 0.84
CA PHE A 104 3.42 3.01 0.64
C PHE A 104 2.02 2.46 0.95
N SER A 105 1.49 2.81 2.13
CA SER A 105 0.16 2.38 2.57
C SER A 105 -0.92 2.88 1.61
N TYR A 106 -0.82 4.14 1.18
CA TYR A 106 -1.74 4.72 0.21
C TYR A 106 -1.70 3.99 -1.14
N CYS A 107 -0.51 3.73 -1.69
CA CYS A 107 -0.41 3.00 -2.95
C CYS A 107 -1.04 1.60 -2.84
N HIS A 108 -0.83 0.90 -1.72
CA HIS A 108 -1.39 -0.42 -1.50
C HIS A 108 -2.94 -0.37 -1.49
N GLU A 109 -3.51 0.52 -0.67
CA GLU A 109 -4.97 0.68 -0.55
C GLU A 109 -5.62 1.25 -1.81
N TRP A 110 -4.98 2.22 -2.45
CA TRP A 110 -5.45 2.75 -3.73
C TRP A 110 -5.50 1.65 -4.80
N MET A 111 -4.57 0.70 -4.80
CA MET A 111 -4.63 -0.44 -5.72
C MET A 111 -5.80 -1.38 -5.40
N HIS A 112 -6.12 -1.61 -4.12
CA HIS A 112 -7.35 -2.32 -3.73
C HIS A 112 -8.60 -1.62 -4.26
N TRP A 113 -8.66 -0.30 -4.08
CA TRP A 113 -9.74 0.54 -4.59
C TRP A 113 -9.84 0.44 -6.12
N TRP A 114 -8.75 0.66 -6.84
CA TRP A 114 -8.72 0.66 -8.31
C TRP A 114 -9.11 -0.70 -8.89
N LEU A 115 -8.64 -1.80 -8.28
CA LEU A 115 -9.02 -3.16 -8.68
C LEU A 115 -10.53 -3.40 -8.60
N ARG A 116 -11.19 -2.85 -7.57
CA ARG A 116 -12.62 -3.03 -7.34
C ARG A 116 -13.48 -2.04 -8.11
N GLU A 117 -13.24 -0.75 -7.93
CA GLU A 117 -14.11 0.32 -8.45
C GLU A 117 -13.85 0.61 -9.93
N VAL A 118 -12.59 0.65 -10.35
CA VAL A 118 -12.24 1.00 -11.74
C VAL A 118 -12.20 -0.23 -12.64
N ARG A 119 -11.56 -1.30 -12.18
CA ARG A 119 -11.37 -2.52 -12.98
C ARG A 119 -12.51 -3.53 -12.85
N GLY A 120 -13.36 -3.44 -11.82
CA GLY A 120 -14.48 -4.37 -11.60
C GLY A 120 -14.06 -5.79 -11.21
N THR A 121 -12.89 -5.95 -10.58
CA THR A 121 -12.35 -7.24 -10.11
C THR A 121 -12.36 -7.32 -8.59
N ALA A 122 -12.09 -8.51 -8.03
CA ALA A 122 -11.93 -8.65 -6.58
C ALA A 122 -10.75 -7.79 -6.09
N SER A 123 -10.92 -7.12 -4.95
CA SER A 123 -9.87 -6.30 -4.34
C SER A 123 -8.72 -7.14 -3.78
N ALA A 124 -8.92 -8.42 -3.45
CA ALA A 124 -7.98 -9.27 -2.71
C ALA A 124 -6.74 -9.76 -3.50
N ALA A 125 -6.21 -8.97 -4.44
CA ALA A 125 -4.97 -9.30 -5.14
C ALA A 125 -3.75 -8.75 -4.39
N GLU A 126 -3.58 -9.14 -3.11
CA GLU A 126 -2.53 -8.65 -2.18
C GLU A 126 -1.16 -8.52 -2.84
N THR A 127 -0.69 -9.59 -3.49
CA THR A 127 0.63 -9.60 -4.14
C THR A 127 0.77 -8.59 -5.29
N ALA A 128 -0.34 -8.21 -5.94
CA ALA A 128 -0.34 -7.15 -6.95
C ALA A 128 -0.38 -5.76 -6.30
N CYS A 129 -1.14 -5.58 -5.21
CA CYS A 129 -1.16 -4.36 -4.41
C CYS A 129 0.21 -4.06 -3.79
N ASP A 130 0.83 -5.05 -3.15
CA ASP A 130 2.20 -5.00 -2.64
C ASP A 130 3.21 -4.65 -3.71
N ARG A 131 3.12 -5.30 -4.88
CA ARG A 131 3.99 -5.00 -6.02
C ARG A 131 3.79 -3.58 -6.53
N PHE A 132 2.56 -3.09 -6.56
CA PHE A 132 2.27 -1.71 -6.95
C PHE A 132 2.86 -0.73 -5.93
N ALA A 133 2.65 -0.95 -4.63
CA ALA A 133 3.19 -0.12 -3.57
C ALA A 133 4.72 -0.07 -3.61
N LEU A 134 5.38 -1.24 -3.64
CA LEU A 134 6.84 -1.35 -3.68
C LEU A 134 7.48 -0.57 -4.83
N ASN A 135 6.91 -0.65 -6.02
CA ASN A 135 7.49 0.00 -7.20
C ASN A 135 7.25 1.52 -7.23
N ASN A 136 6.30 2.04 -6.44
CA ASN A 136 5.77 3.38 -6.67
C ASN A 136 5.80 4.31 -5.46
N TYR A 137 5.91 3.82 -4.22
CA TYR A 137 5.81 4.69 -3.03
C TYR A 137 6.87 5.82 -3.00
N GLY A 138 8.05 5.60 -3.56
CA GLY A 138 9.11 6.61 -3.66
C GLY A 138 9.11 7.46 -4.95
N ARG A 139 8.15 7.26 -5.87
CA ARG A 139 8.10 7.98 -7.15
C ARG A 139 7.36 9.30 -7.00
N GLN A 140 7.78 10.33 -7.74
CA GLN A 140 7.13 11.65 -7.75
C GLN A 140 5.75 11.66 -8.43
N LEU A 141 5.56 10.84 -9.47
CA LEU A 141 4.31 10.72 -10.21
C LEU A 141 4.00 9.24 -10.44
N VAL A 142 2.78 8.85 -10.09
CA VAL A 142 2.25 7.50 -10.22
C VAL A 142 0.91 7.58 -10.96
N THR A 143 0.70 6.71 -11.94
CA THR A 143 -0.48 6.73 -12.79
C THR A 143 -1.18 5.37 -12.83
N GLU A 144 -2.37 5.32 -13.44
CA GLU A 144 -3.06 4.06 -13.68
C GLU A 144 -2.29 3.09 -14.58
N GLU A 145 -1.37 3.58 -15.43
CA GLU A 145 -0.49 2.72 -16.22
C GLU A 145 0.44 1.88 -15.34
N ASP A 146 0.88 2.45 -14.21
CA ASP A 146 1.67 1.74 -13.21
C ASP A 146 0.83 0.64 -12.53
N ALA A 147 -0.47 0.86 -12.34
CA ALA A 147 -1.42 -0.13 -11.82
C ALA A 147 -1.55 -1.31 -12.79
N VAL A 148 -1.74 -1.02 -14.08
CA VAL A 148 -1.77 -2.05 -15.14
C VAL A 148 -0.45 -2.82 -15.22
N SER A 149 0.68 -2.13 -15.09
CA SER A 149 2.01 -2.75 -15.07
C SER A 149 2.18 -3.71 -13.89
N ALA A 150 1.67 -3.34 -12.71
CA ALA A 150 1.75 -4.16 -11.50
C ALA A 150 0.95 -5.48 -11.62
N LEU A 151 0.00 -5.61 -12.55
CA LEU A 151 -0.72 -6.86 -12.79
C LEU A 151 0.13 -7.93 -13.49
N ARG A 152 1.19 -7.52 -14.18
CA ARG A 152 2.07 -8.43 -14.93
C ARG A 152 2.97 -9.19 -13.94
N ARG A 153 2.78 -10.51 -13.87
CA ARG A 153 3.67 -11.41 -13.13
C ARG A 153 5.02 -11.44 -13.87
N ARG A 154 6.07 -10.89 -13.26
CA ARG A 154 7.46 -11.02 -13.74
C ARG A 154 8.14 -12.19 -13.07
#